data_AF-A0A2E0LCX1-F1
#
_entry.id   AF-A0A2E0LCX1-F1
#
_cell.length_a   1.000
_cell.length_b   1.000
_cell.length_c   1.000
_cell.angle_alpha   90.00
_cell.angle_beta   90.00
_cell.angle_gamma   90.00
#
_symmetry.space_group_name_H-M   'P 1'
#
loop_
_entity.id
_entity.type
_entity.pdbx_description
1 polymer ?
#
loop_
_entity_poly.entity_id
_entity_poly.type
_entity_poly.pdbx_seq_one_letter_code
_entity_poly.pdbx_strand_id
1 'polypeptide(L)'
;MKNKYLYALIFILILSLVFTILKDKRKAPRKNSDFYKEIIFLKNKLEFSDDQIELAKKEYKRYSNKKDSIERRFRKYDIIIINDINEEISSNPENMLNYYQIAKSLNEERINHWIEIRKIANDSQVKKLDSIWSRTKTKILSNSD
;
A
#
# COMPACT_ATOMS: atom_id res chain seq x y z
N MET A 1 25.93 -43.23 -16.48
CA MET A 1 25.77 -43.03 -15.02
C MET A 1 25.33 -41.60 -14.80
N LYS A 2 24.10 -41.36 -14.30
CA LYS A 2 23.64 -39.99 -14.05
C LYS A 2 24.58 -39.35 -13.03
N ASN A 3 25.14 -38.21 -13.40
CA ASN A 3 26.29 -37.62 -12.75
C ASN A 3 25.93 -37.26 -11.30
N LYS A 4 26.44 -38.00 -10.30
CA LYS A 4 26.11 -37.80 -8.86
C LYS A 4 26.33 -36.34 -8.43
N TYR A 5 27.28 -35.67 -9.07
CA TYR A 5 27.57 -34.25 -8.91
C TYR A 5 26.45 -33.32 -9.39
N LEU A 6 25.72 -33.68 -10.45
CA LEU A 6 24.57 -32.89 -10.94
C LEU A 6 23.45 -32.87 -9.89
N TYR A 7 23.16 -34.02 -9.27
CA TYR A 7 22.13 -34.11 -8.23
C TYR A 7 22.52 -33.37 -6.95
N ALA A 8 23.80 -33.43 -6.55
CA ALA A 8 24.31 -32.65 -5.43
C ALA A 8 24.20 -31.14 -5.70
N LEU A 9 24.51 -30.70 -6.92
CA LEU A 9 24.44 -29.29 -7.30
C LEU A 9 23.00 -28.78 -7.36
N ILE A 10 22.07 -29.59 -7.89
CA ILE A 10 20.62 -29.29 -7.86
C ILE A 10 20.11 -29.18 -6.42
N PHE A 11 20.53 -30.07 -5.52
CA PHE A 11 20.13 -30.06 -4.12
C PHE A 11 20.62 -28.79 -3.38
N ILE A 12 21.87 -28.38 -3.62
CA ILE A 12 22.43 -27.14 -3.07
C ILE A 12 21.66 -25.91 -3.56
N LEU A 13 21.30 -25.88 -4.86
CA LEU A 13 20.52 -24.79 -5.44
C LEU A 13 19.10 -24.71 -4.86
N ILE A 14 18.44 -25.85 -4.63
CA ILE A 14 17.11 -25.87 -4.00
C ILE A 14 17.18 -25.38 -2.56
N LEU A 15 18.16 -25.85 -1.77
CA LEU A 15 18.35 -25.40 -0.40
C LEU A 15 18.68 -23.91 -0.32
N SER A 16 19.53 -23.39 -1.21
CA SER A 16 19.87 -21.98 -1.23
C SER A 16 18.67 -21.10 -1.60
N LEU A 17 17.82 -21.55 -2.55
CA LEU A 17 16.59 -20.86 -2.93
C LEU A 17 15.59 -20.82 -1.77
N VAL A 18 15.36 -21.97 -1.11
CA VAL A 18 14.46 -22.07 0.05
C VAL A 18 14.96 -21.21 1.21
N PHE A 19 16.27 -21.21 1.48
CA PHE A 19 16.87 -20.40 2.54
C PHE A 19 16.75 -18.90 2.24
N THR A 20 16.92 -18.51 0.98
CA THR A 20 16.76 -17.11 0.54
C THR A 20 15.32 -16.64 0.69
N ILE A 21 14.34 -17.46 0.28
CA ILE A 21 12.90 -17.18 0.43
C ILE A 21 12.52 -17.06 1.92
N LEU A 22 13.04 -17.94 2.78
CA LEU A 22 12.80 -17.88 4.23
C LEU A 22 13.42 -16.64 4.89
N LYS A 23 14.60 -16.20 4.43
CA LYS A 23 15.29 -15.00 4.93
C LYS A 23 14.57 -13.72 4.49
N ASP A 24 14.03 -13.67 3.27
CA ASP A 24 13.25 -12.52 2.79
C ASP A 24 11.92 -12.37 3.52
N LYS A 25 11.26 -13.48 3.89
CA LYS A 25 10.04 -13.45 4.73
C LYS A 25 10.29 -12.90 6.14
N ARG A 26 11.53 -12.89 6.63
CA ARG A 26 11.91 -12.41 7.98
C ARG A 26 12.44 -10.97 8.00
N LYS A 27 12.51 -10.28 6.86
CA LYS A 27 12.97 -8.87 6.86
C LYS A 27 11.92 -8.01 7.55
N ALA A 28 12.34 -7.37 8.65
CA ALA A 28 11.58 -6.29 9.26
C ALA A 28 11.21 -5.24 8.19
N PRO A 29 10.11 -4.50 8.36
CA PRO A 29 9.75 -3.45 7.43
C PRO A 29 10.95 -2.52 7.24
N ARG A 30 11.29 -2.20 5.98
CA ARG A 30 12.30 -1.17 5.71
C ARG A 30 11.89 0.08 6.48
N LYS A 31 12.82 0.69 7.23
CA LYS A 31 12.59 1.90 8.07
C LYS A 31 11.98 3.10 7.32
N ASN A 32 11.81 3.01 6.00
CA ASN A 32 11.21 4.05 5.16
C ASN A 32 9.90 3.63 4.46
N SER A 33 9.35 2.44 4.73
CA SER A 33 8.08 2.03 4.12
C SER A 33 6.91 2.81 4.71
N ASP A 34 5.84 2.97 3.93
CA ASP A 34 4.61 3.61 4.38
C ASP A 34 4.05 2.93 5.63
N PHE A 35 4.11 1.59 5.68
CA PHE A 35 3.78 0.80 6.87
C PHE A 35 4.54 1.25 8.11
N TYR A 36 5.87 1.37 8.01
CA TYR A 36 6.70 1.73 9.14
C TYR A 36 6.41 3.15 9.63
N LYS A 37 6.27 4.09 8.69
CA LYS A 37 5.93 5.48 8.98
C LYS A 37 4.58 5.59 9.69
N GLU A 38 3.57 4.87 9.20
CA GLU A 38 2.23 4.87 9.77
C GLU A 38 2.23 4.30 11.19
N ILE A 39 2.84 3.12 11.40
CA ILE A 39 2.87 2.49 12.73
C ILE A 39 3.65 3.36 13.74
N ILE A 40 4.77 3.97 13.32
CA ILE A 40 5.50 4.91 14.19
C ILE A 40 4.67 6.13 14.52
N PHE A 41 3.95 6.68 13.54
CA PHE A 41 3.10 7.82 13.76
C PHE A 41 1.99 7.49 14.78
N LEU A 42 1.29 6.38 14.59
CA LEU A 42 0.26 5.90 15.52
C LEU A 42 0.83 5.68 16.92
N LYS A 43 1.99 5.02 17.04
CA LYS A 43 2.60 4.71 18.34
C LYS A 43 3.17 5.94 19.05
N ASN A 44 3.96 6.74 18.35
CA ASN A 44 4.78 7.79 18.97
C ASN A 44 4.12 9.18 18.95
N LYS A 45 3.20 9.44 18.01
CA LYS A 45 2.52 10.74 17.91
C LYS A 45 1.09 10.70 18.43
N LEU A 46 0.41 9.57 18.25
CA LEU A 46 -0.95 9.38 18.74
C LEU A 46 -1.03 8.50 20.00
N GLU A 47 0.10 7.97 20.47
CA GLU A 47 0.18 7.25 21.75
C GLU A 47 -0.78 6.03 21.76
N PHE A 48 -0.85 5.31 20.64
CA PHE A 48 -1.60 4.05 20.58
C PHE A 48 -0.93 3.01 21.48
N SER A 49 -1.74 2.26 22.24
CA SER A 49 -1.27 1.12 23.03
C SER A 49 -0.75 0.00 22.15
N ASP A 50 0.03 -0.93 22.72
CA ASP A 50 0.57 -2.04 21.93
C ASP A 50 -0.54 -2.91 21.31
N ASP A 51 -1.66 -3.12 22.02
CA ASP A 51 -2.84 -3.83 21.49
C ASP A 51 -3.48 -3.09 20.30
N GLN A 52 -3.63 -1.76 20.41
CA GLN A 52 -4.13 -0.93 19.31
C GLN A 52 -3.19 -0.99 18.10
N ILE A 53 -1.87 -1.02 18.34
CA ILE A 53 -0.87 -1.16 17.28
C ILE A 53 -0.96 -2.53 16.59
N GLU A 54 -1.22 -3.61 17.32
CA GLU A 54 -1.42 -4.92 16.68
C GLU A 54 -2.65 -4.94 15.78
N LEU A 55 -3.75 -4.33 16.20
CA LEU A 55 -4.95 -4.18 15.38
C LEU A 55 -4.68 -3.31 14.14
N ALA A 56 -3.98 -2.19 14.31
CA ALA A 56 -3.61 -1.30 13.20
C ALA A 56 -2.71 -1.99 12.16
N LYS A 57 -1.78 -2.87 12.59
CA LYS A 57 -0.95 -3.66 11.67
C LYS A 57 -1.78 -4.64 10.84
N LYS A 58 -2.78 -5.30 11.46
CA LYS A 58 -3.69 -6.21 10.75
C LYS A 58 -4.50 -5.44 9.71
N GLU A 59 -5.02 -4.28 10.08
CA GLU A 59 -5.77 -3.41 9.18
C GLU A 59 -4.90 -2.89 8.03
N TYR A 60 -3.68 -2.41 8.31
CA TYR A 60 -2.76 -1.99 7.25
C TYR A 60 -2.49 -3.11 6.24
N LYS A 61 -2.32 -4.35 6.71
CA LYS A 61 -2.10 -5.49 5.80
C LYS A 61 -3.32 -5.71 4.89
N ARG A 62 -4.54 -5.64 5.42
CA ARG A 62 -5.78 -5.71 4.65
C ARG A 62 -5.83 -4.59 3.60
N TYR A 63 -5.62 -3.34 4.05
CA TYR A 63 -5.58 -2.16 3.19
C TYR A 63 -4.53 -2.29 2.09
N SER A 64 -3.28 -2.61 2.42
CA SER A 64 -2.19 -2.74 1.45
C SER A 64 -2.50 -3.77 0.38
N ASN A 65 -3.03 -4.94 0.74
CA ASN A 65 -3.41 -5.96 -0.23
C ASN A 65 -4.50 -5.47 -1.19
N LYS A 66 -5.50 -4.75 -0.67
CA LYS A 66 -6.61 -4.22 -1.46
C LYS A 66 -6.14 -3.07 -2.36
N LYS A 67 -5.32 -2.16 -1.82
CA LYS A 67 -4.67 -1.06 -2.52
C LYS A 67 -3.86 -1.58 -3.70
N ASP A 68 -2.97 -2.55 -3.47
CA ASP A 68 -2.13 -3.14 -4.51
C ASP A 68 -2.97 -3.80 -5.62
N SER A 69 -4.09 -4.45 -5.25
CA SER A 69 -5.02 -5.04 -6.22
C SER A 69 -5.69 -3.97 -7.10
N ILE A 70 -6.08 -2.83 -6.52
CA ILE A 70 -6.63 -1.70 -7.27
C ILE A 70 -5.55 -1.05 -8.14
N GLU A 71 -4.34 -0.85 -7.60
CA GLU A 71 -3.22 -0.25 -8.33
C GLU A 71 -2.79 -1.07 -9.55
N ARG A 72 -2.89 -2.40 -9.49
CA ARG A 72 -2.67 -3.26 -10.67
C ARG A 72 -3.64 -2.97 -11.80
N ARG A 73 -4.88 -2.55 -11.51
CA ARG A 73 -5.87 -2.21 -12.55
C ARG A 73 -5.49 -0.94 -13.30
N PHE A 74 -4.74 -0.02 -12.69
CA PHE A 74 -4.19 1.14 -13.38
C PHE A 74 -3.16 0.78 -14.44
N ARG A 75 -2.39 -0.30 -14.26
CA ARG A 75 -1.33 -0.70 -15.20
C ARG A 75 -1.82 -0.89 -16.63
N LYS A 76 -3.06 -1.37 -16.81
CA LYS A 76 -3.70 -1.46 -18.13
C LYS A 76 -3.82 -0.07 -18.76
N TYR A 77 -4.26 0.93 -18.00
CA TYR A 77 -4.47 2.29 -18.48
C TYR A 77 -3.17 3.06 -18.64
N ASP A 78 -2.16 2.80 -17.81
CA ASP A 78 -0.81 3.34 -18.02
C ASP A 78 -0.31 3.01 -19.44
N ILE A 79 -0.50 1.77 -19.89
CA ILE A 79 -0.14 1.32 -21.24
C ILE A 79 -0.99 2.00 -22.31
N ILE A 80 -2.32 2.07 -22.10
CA ILE A 80 -3.24 2.73 -23.04
C ILE A 80 -2.84 4.19 -23.23
N ILE A 81 -2.60 4.93 -22.15
CA ILE A 81 -2.22 6.34 -22.19
C ILE A 81 -0.88 6.52 -22.93
N ILE A 82 0.10 5.65 -22.69
CA ILE A 82 1.38 5.71 -23.41
C ILE A 82 1.17 5.48 -24.92
N ASN A 83 0.29 4.54 -25.31
CA ASN A 83 -0.01 4.30 -26.71
C ASN A 83 -0.76 5.50 -27.33
N ASP A 84 -1.76 6.05 -26.64
CA ASP A 84 -2.50 7.23 -27.10
C ASP A 84 -1.54 8.42 -27.32
N ILE A 85 -0.55 8.61 -26.43
CA ILE A 85 0.50 9.63 -26.60
C ILE A 85 1.35 9.36 -27.86
N ASN A 86 1.77 8.11 -28.08
CA ASN A 86 2.63 7.74 -29.22
C ASN A 86 1.90 7.84 -30.57
N GLU A 87 0.58 7.62 -30.57
CA GLU A 87 -0.28 7.68 -31.77
C GLU A 87 -0.92 9.07 -31.96
N GLU A 88 -0.56 10.06 -31.14
CA GLU A 88 -1.11 11.42 -31.15
C GLU A 88 -2.65 11.46 -31.00
N ILE A 89 -3.21 10.49 -30.29
CA ILE A 89 -4.64 10.43 -29.96
C ILE A 89 -4.93 11.44 -28.86
N SER A 90 -5.60 12.53 -29.23
CA SER A 90 -5.90 13.65 -28.32
C SER A 90 -7.05 13.39 -27.34
N SER A 91 -7.87 12.35 -27.56
CA SER A 91 -9.04 12.06 -26.72
C SER A 91 -9.41 10.59 -26.71
N ASN A 92 -9.58 10.04 -25.50
CA ASN A 92 -10.03 8.67 -25.27
C ASN A 92 -11.01 8.62 -24.07
N PRO A 93 -12.25 9.13 -24.25
CA PRO A 93 -13.15 9.46 -23.13
C PRO A 93 -13.59 8.22 -22.34
N GLU A 94 -13.74 7.07 -22.99
CA GLU A 94 -14.10 5.82 -22.32
C GLU A 94 -12.98 5.35 -21.38
N ASN A 95 -11.73 5.33 -21.86
CA ASN A 95 -10.59 4.94 -21.03
C ASN A 95 -10.32 5.95 -19.92
N MET A 96 -10.54 7.25 -20.16
CA MET A 96 -10.48 8.29 -19.14
C MET A 96 -11.52 8.06 -18.03
N LEU A 97 -12.78 7.77 -18.39
CA LEU A 97 -13.83 7.45 -17.43
C LEU A 97 -13.47 6.20 -16.61
N ASN A 98 -13.00 5.15 -17.26
CA ASN A 98 -12.60 3.92 -16.59
C ASN A 98 -11.41 4.13 -15.64
N TYR A 99 -10.41 4.92 -16.04
CA TYR A 99 -9.30 5.33 -15.17
C TYR A 99 -9.81 6.07 -13.94
N TYR A 100 -10.71 7.04 -14.13
CA TYR A 100 -11.32 7.81 -13.04
C TYR A 100 -12.10 6.93 -12.06
N GLN A 101 -12.84 5.93 -12.54
CA GLN A 101 -13.54 4.97 -11.68
C GLN A 101 -12.58 4.18 -10.78
N ILE A 102 -11.41 3.79 -11.30
CA ILE A 102 -10.38 3.09 -10.50
C ILE A 102 -9.78 4.04 -9.46
N ALA A 103 -9.54 5.32 -9.82
CA ALA A 103 -9.09 6.34 -8.88
C ALA A 103 -10.09 6.59 -7.75
N LYS A 104 -11.38 6.60 -8.08
CA LYS A 104 -12.45 6.65 -7.08
C LYS A 104 -12.37 5.45 -6.13
N SER A 105 -12.27 4.22 -6.64
CA SER A 105 -12.13 3.02 -5.80
C SER A 105 -10.90 3.05 -4.91
N LEU A 106 -9.76 3.56 -5.40
CA LEU A 106 -8.55 3.70 -4.58
C LEU A 106 -8.76 4.70 -3.43
N ASN A 107 -9.44 5.81 -3.70
CA ASN A 107 -9.73 6.83 -2.67
C ASN A 107 -10.76 6.34 -1.66
N GLU A 108 -11.79 5.62 -2.09
CA GLU A 108 -12.73 4.95 -1.17
C GLU A 108 -11.99 4.00 -0.22
N GLU A 109 -11.06 3.21 -0.74
CA GLU A 109 -10.27 2.28 0.07
C GLU A 109 -9.34 3.00 1.07
N ARG A 110 -8.76 4.14 0.70
CA ARG A 110 -7.98 5.01 1.61
C ARG A 110 -8.85 5.56 2.74
N ILE A 111 -10.07 5.99 2.43
CA ILE A 111 -11.02 6.49 3.44
C ILE A 111 -11.45 5.36 4.36
N ASN A 112 -11.72 4.17 3.81
CA ASN A 112 -12.08 2.99 4.60
C ASN A 112 -10.98 2.63 5.59
N HIS A 113 -9.72 2.59 5.15
CA HIS A 113 -8.57 2.38 6.04
C HIS A 113 -8.51 3.40 7.18
N TRP A 114 -8.69 4.69 6.87
CA TRP A 114 -8.75 5.74 7.90
C TRP A 114 -9.90 5.55 8.90
N ILE A 115 -11.09 5.12 8.44
CA ILE A 115 -12.23 4.80 9.29
C ILE A 115 -11.91 3.64 10.24
N GLU A 116 -11.30 2.56 9.74
CA GLU A 116 -10.93 1.41 10.57
C GLU A 116 -9.88 1.79 11.63
N ILE A 117 -8.89 2.62 11.28
CA ILE A 117 -7.93 3.16 12.26
C ILE A 117 -8.64 4.00 13.34
N ARG A 118 -9.65 4.80 12.97
CA ARG A 118 -10.45 5.55 13.96
C ARG A 118 -11.24 4.66 14.90
N LYS A 119 -11.76 3.52 14.44
CA LYS A 119 -12.47 2.56 15.30
C LYS A 119 -11.56 1.93 16.35
N ILE A 120 -10.27 1.80 16.06
CA ILE A 120 -9.26 1.28 17.00
C ILE A 120 -8.89 2.33 18.06
N ALA A 121 -9.02 3.61 17.72
CA ALA A 121 -8.63 4.74 18.56
C ALA A 121 -9.63 5.01 19.69
N ASN A 122 -9.14 5.56 20.80
CA ASN A 122 -9.98 6.16 21.86
C ASN A 122 -10.38 7.60 21.51
N ASP A 123 -11.29 8.19 22.29
CA ASP A 123 -11.84 9.53 22.02
C ASP A 123 -10.78 10.64 21.88
N SER A 124 -9.72 10.59 22.70
CA SER A 124 -8.63 11.56 22.64
C SER A 124 -7.83 11.42 21.34
N GLN A 125 -7.51 10.18 20.98
CA GLN A 125 -6.82 9.84 19.74
C GLN A 125 -7.65 10.18 18.49
N VAL A 126 -8.96 9.93 18.51
CA VAL A 126 -9.88 10.32 17.43
C VAL A 126 -9.87 11.83 17.22
N LYS A 127 -9.94 12.63 18.29
CA LYS A 127 -9.86 14.09 18.18
C LYS A 127 -8.55 14.55 17.54
N LYS A 128 -7.41 13.93 17.90
CA LYS A 128 -6.11 14.21 17.27
C LYS A 128 -6.13 13.85 15.77
N LEU A 129 -6.65 12.67 15.42
CA LEU A 129 -6.78 12.22 14.02
C LEU A 129 -7.65 13.17 13.19
N ASP A 130 -8.81 13.55 13.70
CA ASP A 130 -9.76 14.42 13.01
C ASP A 130 -9.19 15.83 12.83
N SER A 131 -8.45 16.33 13.81
CA SER A 131 -7.73 17.60 13.71
C SER A 131 -6.69 17.59 12.59
N ILE A 132 -5.93 16.50 12.46
CA ILE A 132 -4.92 16.34 11.40
C ILE A 132 -5.58 16.26 10.02
N TRP A 133 -6.66 15.49 9.91
CA TRP A 133 -7.45 15.40 8.69
C TRP A 133 -8.00 16.76 8.26
N SER A 134 -8.62 17.49 9.19
CA SER A 134 -9.16 18.83 8.95
C SER A 134 -8.08 19.81 8.46
N ARG A 135 -6.93 19.88 9.15
CA ARG A 135 -5.81 20.74 8.72
C ARG A 135 -5.29 20.39 7.34
N THR A 136 -5.18 19.09 7.03
CA THR A 136 -4.72 18.62 5.72
C THR A 136 -5.72 19.01 4.63
N LYS A 137 -7.02 18.81 4.88
CA LYS A 137 -8.10 19.19 3.97
C LYS A 137 -8.08 20.70 3.69
N THR A 138 -8.00 21.52 4.73
CA THR A 138 -7.94 22.99 4.59
C THR A 138 -6.73 23.41 3.76
N LYS A 139 -5.54 22.83 4.03
CA LYS A 139 -4.32 23.16 3.29
C LYS A 139 -4.42 22.79 1.81
N ILE A 140 -5.03 21.66 1.47
CA ILE A 140 -5.20 21.26 0.06
C ILE A 140 -6.16 22.23 -0.64
N LEU A 141 -7.26 22.59 0.01
CA LEU A 141 -8.26 23.51 -0.54
C LEU A 141 -7.77 24.97 -0.63
N SER A 142 -6.86 25.39 0.25
CA SER A 142 -6.28 26.75 0.19
C SER A 142 -5.17 26.90 -0.83
N ASN A 143 -4.59 25.78 -1.29
CA ASN A 143 -3.49 25.75 -2.25
C ASN A 143 -3.95 25.38 -3.68
N SER A 144 -5.26 25.30 -3.91
CA SER A 144 -5.85 25.03 -5.22
C SER A 144 -6.19 26.29 -6.03
N ASP A 145 -5.63 27.44 -5.62
CA ASP A 145 -5.62 28.73 -6.33
C ASP A 145 -4.20 29.06 -6.80
#